data_AF-A0A3P3E206-F1
#
_entry.id   AF-A0A3P3E206-F1
#
_cell.length_a   1.000
_cell.length_b   1.000
_cell.length_c   1.000
_cell.angle_alpha   90.00
_cell.angle_beta   90.00
_cell.angle_gamma   90.00
#
_symmetry.space_group_name_H-M   'P 1'
#
loop_
_entity.id
_entity.type
_entity.pdbx_description
1 polymer ?
#
loop_
_entity_poly.entity_id
_entity_poly.type
_entity_poly.pdbx_seq_one_letter_code
_entity_poly.pdbx_strand_id
1 'polypeptide(L)'
;TRELPALCRMADILVAAVGRAEMIRGDWIKPGAVVIDIGINRVTQGGKPRLVGDVAFAEAAHVQAITPVPGGVGPMTIACLLANTLSAFRHTLPAR
;
A
#
# COMPACT_ATOMS: atom_id res chain seq x y z
N THR A 1 -3.06 -15.31 10.63
CA THR A 1 -1.99 -16.09 11.28
C THR A 1 -1.88 -15.63 12.72
N ARG A 2 -1.30 -16.42 13.63
CA ARG A 2 -1.30 -16.07 15.07
C ARG A 2 -0.30 -14.96 15.44
N GLU A 3 0.80 -14.81 14.69
CA GLU A 3 1.91 -13.88 15.01
C GLU A 3 2.24 -12.91 13.86
N LEU A 4 1.23 -12.19 13.36
CA LEU A 4 1.38 -11.17 12.31
C LEU A 4 2.47 -10.12 12.61
N PRO A 5 2.54 -9.52 13.82
CA PRO A 5 3.55 -8.52 14.13
C PRO A 5 4.97 -9.06 14.02
N ALA A 6 5.22 -10.29 14.51
CA ALA A 6 6.53 -10.91 14.45
C ALA A 6 6.97 -11.20 13.01
N LEU A 7 6.05 -11.66 12.16
CA LEU A 7 6.32 -11.91 10.75
C LEU A 7 6.64 -10.61 9.99
N CYS A 8 5.87 -9.53 10.22
CA CYS A 8 6.11 -8.23 9.60
C CYS A 8 7.50 -7.66 9.97
N ARG A 9 7.97 -7.86 11.21
CA ARG A 9 9.29 -7.38 11.67
C ARG A 9 10.47 -8.07 10.99
N MET A 10 10.24 -9.20 10.32
CA MET A 10 11.27 -9.90 9.57
C MET A 10 11.35 -9.44 8.11
N ALA A 11 10.35 -8.72 7.61
CA ALA A 11 10.22 -8.39 6.20
C ALA A 11 11.08 -7.20 5.79
N ASP A 12 11.92 -7.36 4.78
CA ASP A 12 12.60 -6.25 4.09
C ASP A 12 11.64 -5.45 3.21
N ILE A 13 10.60 -6.11 2.68
CA ILE A 13 9.52 -5.50 1.92
C ILE A 13 8.19 -5.92 2.54
N LEU A 14 7.39 -4.95 2.97
CA LEU A 14 6.07 -5.16 3.54
C LEU A 14 4.99 -4.62 2.60
N VAL A 15 4.11 -5.50 2.12
CA VAL A 15 2.93 -5.12 1.32
C VAL A 15 1.69 -5.21 2.19
N ALA A 16 1.09 -4.06 2.52
CA ALA A 16 -0.09 -3.95 3.36
C ALA A 16 -1.36 -3.86 2.51
N ALA A 17 -2.20 -4.91 2.58
CA ALA A 17 -3.44 -5.02 1.82
C ALA A 17 -4.54 -5.73 2.64
N VAL A 18 -4.67 -5.31 3.90
CA VAL A 18 -5.57 -5.89 4.90
C VAL A 18 -6.96 -5.24 4.85
N GLY A 19 -7.05 -3.96 4.44
CA GLY A 19 -8.31 -3.20 4.43
C GLY A 19 -8.80 -2.85 5.83
N ARG A 20 -7.86 -2.48 6.72
CA ARG A 20 -8.14 -2.05 8.10
C ARG A 20 -7.28 -0.85 8.44
N ALA A 21 -7.94 0.30 8.66
CA ALA A 21 -7.29 1.57 8.96
C ALA A 21 -6.23 1.43 10.06
N GLU A 22 -4.98 1.78 9.73
CA GLU A 22 -3.87 1.94 10.67
C GLU A 22 -3.61 0.71 11.59
N MET A 23 -3.99 -0.48 11.13
CA MET A 23 -3.80 -1.74 11.87
C MET A 23 -2.32 -2.07 12.04
N ILE A 24 -1.52 -1.84 11.00
CA ILE A 24 -0.08 -2.12 11.04
C ILE A 24 0.61 -0.95 11.73
N ARG A 25 1.07 -1.20 12.96
CA ARG A 25 1.77 -0.22 13.80
C ARG A 25 3.24 -0.12 13.42
N GLY A 26 3.88 1.00 13.75
CA GLY A 26 5.28 1.23 13.39
C GLY A 26 6.24 0.17 13.93
N ASP A 27 5.97 -0.35 15.14
CA ASP A 27 6.78 -1.39 15.78
C ASP A 27 6.65 -2.75 15.10
N TRP A 28 5.68 -2.97 14.20
CA TRP A 28 5.56 -4.19 13.41
C TRP A 28 6.51 -4.20 12.22
N ILE A 29 7.13 -3.07 11.89
CA ILE A 29 7.88 -2.88 10.65
C ILE A 29 9.37 -2.88 10.95
N LYS A 30 10.14 -3.68 10.22
CA LYS A 30 11.60 -3.73 10.31
C LYS A 30 12.21 -2.34 10.00
N PRO A 31 13.15 -1.83 10.81
CA PRO A 31 13.97 -0.66 10.46
C PRO A 31 14.61 -0.78 9.09
N GLY A 32 14.46 0.26 8.27
CA GLY A 32 14.97 0.28 6.90
C GLY A 32 14.19 -0.55 5.88
N ALA A 33 13.03 -1.12 6.23
CA ALA A 33 12.20 -1.82 5.25
C ALA A 33 11.57 -0.87 4.22
N VAL A 34 11.13 -1.42 3.08
CA VAL A 34 10.26 -0.75 2.12
C VAL A 34 8.82 -1.17 2.37
N VAL A 35 7.90 -0.21 2.42
CA VAL A 35 6.49 -0.44 2.72
C VAL A 35 5.60 0.00 1.55
N ILE A 36 4.76 -0.90 1.06
CA ILE A 36 3.75 -0.63 0.05
C ILE A 36 2.38 -0.73 0.72
N ASP A 37 1.78 0.41 1.03
CA ASP A 37 0.45 0.54 1.61
C ASP A 37 -0.62 0.64 0.51
N ILE A 38 -1.30 -0.48 0.28
CA ILE A 38 -2.38 -0.63 -0.70
C ILE A 38 -3.73 -0.25 -0.07
N GLY A 39 -3.83 -0.31 1.26
CA GLY A 39 -5.08 -0.11 2.00
C GLY A 39 -5.72 1.24 1.69
N ILE A 40 -7.03 1.23 1.45
CA ILE A 40 -7.82 2.45 1.30
C ILE A 40 -8.98 2.37 2.29
N ASN A 41 -8.84 3.08 3.39
CA ASN A 41 -9.82 3.10 4.47
C ASN A 41 -10.37 4.51 4.63
N ARG A 42 -11.70 4.65 4.70
CA ARG A 42 -12.36 5.93 4.97
C ARG A 42 -12.64 6.05 6.47
N VAL A 43 -12.10 7.09 7.08
CA VAL A 43 -12.28 7.39 8.50
C VAL A 43 -12.81 8.81 8.69
N THR A 44 -13.35 9.09 9.86
CA THR A 44 -13.75 10.45 10.26
C THR A 44 -12.72 10.99 11.24
N GLN A 45 -12.07 12.10 10.90
CA GLN A 45 -11.08 12.76 11.77
C GLN A 45 -11.41 14.24 11.86
N GLY A 46 -11.58 14.76 13.08
CA GLY A 46 -11.99 16.16 13.29
C GLY A 46 -13.32 16.52 12.61
N GLY A 47 -14.25 15.56 12.52
CA GLY A 47 -15.54 15.73 11.85
C GLY A 47 -15.49 15.71 10.31
N LYS A 48 -14.32 15.48 9.70
CA LYS A 48 -14.17 15.43 8.23
C LYS A 48 -13.78 14.03 7.76
N PRO A 49 -14.27 13.60 6.58
CA PRO A 49 -13.84 12.34 5.99
C PRO A 49 -12.38 12.45 5.54
N ARG A 50 -11.59 11.42 5.86
CA ARG A 50 -10.20 11.28 5.44
C ARG A 50 -9.96 9.86 4.93
N LEU A 51 -9.04 9.74 3.97
CA LEU A 51 -8.50 8.45 3.54
C LEU A 51 -7.21 8.17 4.29
N VAL A 52 -7.09 6.97 4.82
CA VAL A 52 -5.89 6.45 5.48
C VAL A 52 -5.60 5.04 4.98
N GLY A 53 -4.34 4.64 5.10
CA GLY A 53 -3.89 3.32 4.69
C GLY A 53 -4.11 2.26 5.75
N ASP A 54 -3.55 1.07 5.52
CA ASP A 54 -3.50 0.01 6.53
C ASP A 54 -2.37 0.23 7.54
N VAL A 55 -1.39 1.06 7.19
CA VAL A 55 -0.24 1.39 8.04
C VAL A 55 -0.49 2.69 8.78
N ALA A 56 -0.15 2.70 10.07
CA ALA A 56 -0.09 3.92 10.87
C ALA A 56 1.12 4.77 10.40
N PHE A 57 0.93 5.52 9.32
CA PHE A 57 2.01 6.20 8.57
C PHE A 57 2.91 7.07 9.45
N ALA A 58 2.33 7.77 10.43
CA ALA A 58 3.07 8.63 11.36
C ALA A 58 4.09 7.87 12.24
N GLU A 59 3.90 6.58 12.44
CA GLU A 59 4.77 5.72 13.26
C GLU A 59 5.87 5.05 12.44
N ALA A 60 5.83 5.15 11.11
CA ALA A 60 6.71 4.43 10.20
C ALA A 60 7.89 5.28 9.69
N ALA A 61 8.31 6.31 10.43
CA ALA A 61 9.38 7.22 9.99
C ALA A 61 10.77 6.56 9.84
N HIS A 62 10.97 5.38 10.45
CA HIS A 62 12.23 4.60 10.41
C HIS A 62 12.37 3.68 9.19
N VAL A 63 11.36 3.64 8.31
CA VAL A 63 11.39 2.83 7.09
C VAL A 63 12.21 3.53 6.01
N GLN A 64 12.75 2.77 5.06
CA GLN A 64 13.52 3.33 3.95
C GLN A 64 12.61 4.09 2.97
N ALA A 65 11.43 3.54 2.69
CA ALA A 65 10.43 4.15 1.83
C ALA A 65 9.04 3.62 2.19
N ILE A 66 8.02 4.47 2.05
CA ILE A 66 6.62 4.08 2.27
C ILE A 66 5.72 4.81 1.28
N THR A 67 4.76 4.09 0.68
CA THR A 67 3.75 4.72 -0.18
C THR A 67 2.69 5.42 0.68
N PRO A 68 2.39 6.71 0.46
CA PRO A 68 1.38 7.42 1.25
C PRO A 68 -0.04 7.02 0.85
N VAL A 69 -0.98 7.15 1.78
CA VAL A 69 -2.41 7.07 1.50
C VAL A 69 -3.07 8.36 2.00
N PRO A 70 -3.70 9.15 1.11
CA PRO A 70 -3.83 8.98 -0.35
C PRO A 70 -2.52 9.30 -1.11
N GLY A 71 -2.49 8.95 -2.41
CA GLY A 71 -1.44 9.38 -3.35
C GLY A 71 -0.39 8.32 -3.71
N GLY A 72 -0.39 7.16 -3.06
CA GLY A 72 0.52 6.05 -3.33
C GLY A 72 -0.02 5.07 -4.38
N VAL A 73 -0.55 3.93 -3.92
CA VAL A 73 -0.89 2.80 -4.80
C VAL A 73 -2.10 3.07 -5.70
N GLY A 74 -3.08 3.86 -5.23
CA GLY A 74 -4.31 4.14 -5.99
C GLY A 74 -4.10 4.66 -7.43
N PRO A 75 -3.32 5.74 -7.64
CA PRO A 75 -2.96 6.21 -8.98
C PRO A 75 -2.26 5.16 -9.84
N MET A 76 -1.39 4.33 -9.24
CA MET A 76 -0.69 3.26 -9.96
C MET A 76 -1.65 2.18 -10.43
N THR A 77 -2.69 1.84 -9.66
CA THR A 77 -3.72 0.89 -10.09
C THR A 77 -4.42 1.33 -11.38
N ILE A 78 -4.73 2.62 -11.51
CA ILE A 78 -5.32 3.19 -12.72
C ILE A 78 -4.33 3.10 -13.89
N ALA A 79 -3.08 3.51 -13.67
CA ALA A 79 -2.03 3.46 -14.70
C ALA A 79 -1.80 2.02 -15.20
N CYS A 80 -1.73 1.04 -14.30
CA CYS A 80 -1.57 -0.36 -14.63
C CYS A 80 -2.75 -0.91 -15.44
N LEU A 81 -3.99 -0.52 -15.12
CA LEU A 81 -5.16 -0.90 -15.91
C LEU A 81 -5.05 -0.37 -17.36
N LEU A 82 -4.63 0.88 -17.54
CA LEU A 82 -4.44 1.47 -18.86
C LEU A 82 -3.29 0.80 -19.62
N ALA A 83 -2.18 0.50 -18.94
CA ALA A 83 -1.06 -0.24 -19.52
C ALA A 83 -1.47 -1.65 -19.96
N ASN A 84 -2.24 -2.36 -19.14
CA ASN A 84 -2.78 -3.68 -19.46
C ASN A 84 -3.73 -3.60 -20.66
N THR A 85 -4.59 -2.59 -20.70
CA THR A 85 -5.50 -2.34 -21.83
C THR A 85 -4.73 -2.10 -23.13
N LEU A 86 -3.66 -1.28 -23.08
CA LEU A 86 -2.80 -1.03 -24.23
C LEU A 86 -2.07 -2.30 -24.68
N SER A 87 -1.58 -3.11 -23.75
CA SER A 87 -0.94 -4.38 -24.06
C SER A 87 -1.93 -5.35 -24.71
N ALA A 88 -3.14 -5.45 -24.19
CA ALA A 88 -4.20 -6.27 -24.77
C ALA A 88 -4.53 -5.82 -26.20
N PHE A 89 -4.69 -4.51 -26.43
CA PHE A 89 -4.91 -3.96 -27.76
C PHE A 89 -3.77 -4.33 -28.73
N ARG A 90 -2.51 -4.18 -28.31
CA ARG A 90 -1.34 -4.57 -29.12
C ARG A 90 -1.36 -6.04 -29.51
N HIS A 91 -1.83 -6.93 -28.63
CA HIS A 91 -1.95 -8.36 -28.95
C HIS A 91 -3.06 -8.68 -29.96
N THR A 92 -4.04 -7.79 -30.14
CA THR A 92 -5.07 -7.96 -31.18
C THR A 92 -4.60 -7.53 -32.57
N LEU A 93 -3.47 -6.83 -32.66
CA LEU A 93 -2.92 -6.41 -33.95
C LEU A 93 -2.27 -7.61 -34.63
N PRO A 94 -2.44 -7.77 -35.95
CA PRO A 94 -1.75 -8.82 -36.70
C PRO A 94 -0.23 -8.62 -36.56
N ALA A 95 0.50 -9.73 -36.43
CA ALA A 95 1.95 -9.71 -36.47
C ALA A 95 2.40 -9.08 -37.80
N ARG A 96 3.24 -8.04 -37.71
CA ARG A 96 3.90 -7.45 -38.87
C ARG A 96 5.00 -8.36 -39.38
#